data_AF-A0A951BD51-F1
#
_entry.id   AF-A0A951BD51-F1
#
_cell.length_a   1.000
_cell.length_b   1.000
_cell.length_c   1.000
_cell.angle_alpha   90.00
_cell.angle_beta   90.00
_cell.angle_gamma   90.00
#
_symmetry.space_group_name_H-M   'P 1'
#
loop_
_entity.id
_entity.type
_entity.pdbx_description
1 polymer ?
#
loop_
_entity_poly.entity_id
_entity_poly.type
_entity_poly.pdbx_seq_one_letter_code
_entity_poly.pdbx_strand_id
1 'polypeptide(L)'
;MIVVLGASGNIGSATVESLKARGAKFRAGYRTPQEVTSAKNSGIDAVQADYSDITSLERAFDGADRVFFVNPPTFHLLQFETNILNAAKRAGVKLLVKSSVWGAETDEFIFAHPHRASEKQIEASGVPYTFIRPNGFFQNILASKPLIESQGFFAEPEPDTSASEVDTRDIGAVVAAVLTGNGHEGKNYK
;
A
#
# COMPACT_ATOMS: atom_id res chain seq x y z
N MET A 1 -16.42 6.18 -3.87
CA MET A 1 -16.12 5.03 -2.97
C MET A 1 -14.62 4.90 -2.71
N ILE A 2 -14.18 4.32 -1.57
CA ILE A 2 -12.76 4.01 -1.30
C ILE A 2 -12.44 2.58 -1.78
N VAL A 3 -11.29 2.38 -2.44
CA VAL A 3 -10.76 1.05 -2.78
C VAL A 3 -9.40 0.85 -2.11
N VAL A 4 -9.19 -0.31 -1.48
CA VAL A 4 -7.93 -0.69 -0.83
C VAL A 4 -7.37 -1.92 -1.56
N LEU A 5 -6.31 -1.74 -2.34
CA LEU A 5 -5.59 -2.84 -2.99
C LEU A 5 -4.48 -3.39 -2.08
N GLY A 6 -4.22 -4.70 -2.17
CA GLY A 6 -3.28 -5.40 -1.28
C GLY A 6 -3.87 -5.66 0.11
N ALA A 7 -5.19 -5.84 0.19
CA ALA A 7 -5.94 -5.90 1.44
C ALA A 7 -5.58 -7.09 2.36
N SER A 8 -4.94 -8.14 1.85
CA SER A 8 -4.43 -9.27 2.64
C SER A 8 -3.02 -9.05 3.21
N GLY A 9 -2.30 -8.01 2.81
CA GLY A 9 -0.96 -7.69 3.32
C GLY A 9 -0.97 -6.92 4.65
N ASN A 10 0.20 -6.74 5.27
CA ASN A 10 0.33 -6.10 6.58
C ASN A 10 -0.29 -4.69 6.63
N ILE A 11 0.08 -3.81 5.69
CA ILE A 11 -0.46 -2.44 5.62
C ILE A 11 -1.92 -2.45 5.14
N GLY A 12 -2.25 -3.26 4.14
CA GLY A 12 -3.59 -3.31 3.56
C GLY A 12 -4.64 -3.78 4.56
N SER A 13 -4.37 -4.84 5.30
CA SER A 13 -5.24 -5.35 6.36
C SER A 13 -5.41 -4.33 7.49
N ALA A 14 -4.32 -3.71 7.95
CA ALA A 14 -4.39 -2.63 8.93
C ALA A 14 -5.23 -1.43 8.44
N THR A 15 -5.13 -1.10 7.15
CA THR A 15 -5.95 -0.04 6.52
C THR A 15 -7.42 -0.43 6.50
N VAL A 16 -7.76 -1.66 6.12
CA VAL A 16 -9.14 -2.19 6.13
C VAL A 16 -9.73 -2.11 7.53
N GLU A 17 -9.01 -2.55 8.56
CA GLU A 17 -9.48 -2.49 9.94
C GLU A 17 -9.67 -1.05 10.43
N SER A 18 -8.74 -0.14 10.08
CA SER A 18 -8.88 1.27 10.44
C SER A 18 -10.07 1.94 9.74
N LEU A 19 -10.31 1.64 8.46
CA LEU A 19 -11.49 2.15 7.74
C LEU A 19 -12.80 1.60 8.31
N LYS A 20 -12.83 0.32 8.68
CA LYS A 20 -13.97 -0.32 9.34
C LYS A 20 -14.27 0.33 10.70
N ALA A 21 -13.25 0.58 11.52
CA ALA A 21 -13.39 1.28 12.80
C ALA A 21 -13.93 2.71 12.64
N ARG A 22 -13.65 3.38 11.51
CA ARG A 22 -14.18 4.70 11.14
C ARG A 22 -15.58 4.67 10.54
N GLY A 23 -16.17 3.49 10.30
CA GLY A 23 -17.46 3.35 9.61
C GLY A 23 -17.41 3.80 8.14
N ALA A 24 -16.24 3.84 7.53
CA ALA A 24 -16.08 4.25 6.14
C ALA A 24 -16.59 3.17 5.19
N LYS A 25 -17.19 3.59 4.07
CA LYS A 25 -17.55 2.67 2.97
C LYS A 25 -16.32 2.44 2.08
N PHE A 26 -15.88 1.19 2.00
CA PHE A 26 -14.74 0.80 1.18
C PHE A 26 -14.97 -0.55 0.50
N ARG A 27 -14.18 -0.80 -0.54
CA ARG A 27 -14.04 -2.09 -1.22
C ARG A 27 -12.60 -2.58 -1.10
N ALA A 28 -12.41 -3.82 -0.69
CA ALA A 28 -11.10 -4.45 -0.54
C ALA A 28 -10.73 -5.29 -1.77
N GLY A 29 -9.57 -5.01 -2.36
CA GLY A 29 -9.02 -5.72 -3.51
C GLY A 29 -8.08 -6.83 -3.07
N TYR A 30 -8.37 -8.05 -3.51
CA TYR A 30 -7.56 -9.25 -3.25
C TYR A 30 -7.12 -9.90 -4.56
N ARG A 31 -5.96 -10.56 -4.55
CA ARG A 31 -5.39 -11.16 -5.77
C ARG A 31 -6.20 -12.37 -6.24
N THR A 32 -6.58 -13.25 -5.30
CA THR A 32 -7.20 -14.54 -5.64
C THR A 32 -8.71 -14.57 -5.37
N PRO A 33 -9.49 -15.33 -6.15
CA PRO A 33 -10.93 -15.52 -5.89
C PRO A 33 -11.25 -16.12 -4.51
N GLN A 34 -10.34 -16.94 -3.98
CA GLN A 34 -10.48 -17.53 -2.64
C GLN A 34 -10.43 -16.46 -1.55
N GLU A 35 -9.47 -15.54 -1.61
CA GLU A 35 -9.39 -14.41 -0.68
C GLU A 35 -10.64 -13.52 -0.77
N VAL A 36 -11.13 -13.25 -1.98
CA VAL A 36 -12.37 -12.50 -2.19
C VAL A 36 -13.56 -13.19 -1.51
N THR A 37 -13.69 -14.50 -1.69
CA THR A 37 -14.77 -15.29 -1.08
C THR A 37 -14.68 -15.25 0.44
N SER A 38 -13.47 -15.44 0.98
CA SER A 38 -13.25 -15.38 2.42
C SER A 38 -13.60 -14.01 3.00
N ALA A 39 -13.19 -12.91 2.35
CA ALA A 39 -13.50 -11.56 2.80
C ALA A 39 -15.02 -11.28 2.77
N LYS A 40 -15.72 -11.71 1.72
CA LYS A 40 -17.18 -11.60 1.62
C LYS A 40 -17.90 -12.36 2.72
N ASN A 41 -17.43 -13.57 3.05
CA ASN A 41 -17.98 -14.35 4.17
C ASN A 41 -17.79 -13.67 5.53
N SER A 42 -16.79 -12.79 5.64
CA SER A 42 -16.55 -11.94 6.82
C SER A 42 -17.25 -10.57 6.74
N GLY A 43 -18.12 -10.36 5.75
CA GLY A 43 -18.91 -9.13 5.61
C GLY A 43 -18.17 -7.93 4.99
N ILE A 44 -17.03 -8.16 4.33
CA ILE A 44 -16.27 -7.12 3.63
C ILE A 44 -16.71 -7.07 2.16
N ASP A 45 -17.02 -5.87 1.63
CA ASP A 45 -17.14 -5.68 0.17
C ASP A 45 -15.78 -5.94 -0.47
N ALA A 46 -15.68 -7.02 -1.26
CA ALA A 46 -14.42 -7.50 -1.80
C ALA A 46 -14.51 -7.77 -3.29
N VAL A 47 -13.41 -7.48 -3.99
CA VAL A 47 -13.26 -7.65 -5.44
C VAL A 47 -11.91 -8.27 -5.76
N GLN A 48 -11.84 -9.00 -6.87
CA GLN A 48 -10.55 -9.45 -7.38
C GLN A 48 -9.79 -8.28 -8.00
N ALA A 49 -8.53 -8.11 -7.63
CA ALA A 49 -7.61 -7.12 -8.18
C ALA A 49 -6.21 -7.75 -8.29
N ASP A 50 -5.88 -8.19 -9.49
CA ASP A 50 -4.54 -8.65 -9.87
C ASP A 50 -3.82 -7.52 -10.60
N TYR A 51 -2.66 -7.09 -10.09
CA TYR A 51 -1.97 -5.94 -10.64
C TYR A 51 -1.37 -6.19 -12.04
N SER A 52 -1.28 -7.45 -12.46
CA SER A 52 -0.90 -7.84 -13.81
C SER A 52 -2.08 -7.84 -14.79
N ASP A 53 -3.33 -7.91 -14.30
CA ASP A 53 -4.56 -7.90 -15.11
C ASP A 53 -5.27 -6.55 -14.99
N ILE A 54 -5.07 -5.71 -16.01
CA ILE A 54 -5.71 -4.39 -16.11
C ILE A 54 -7.24 -4.45 -16.06
N THR A 55 -7.85 -5.51 -16.59
CA THR A 55 -9.31 -5.67 -16.60
C THR A 55 -9.83 -5.91 -15.18
N SER A 56 -9.07 -6.65 -14.36
CA SER A 56 -9.41 -6.84 -12.95
C SER A 56 -9.35 -5.53 -12.17
N LEU A 57 -8.33 -4.69 -12.44
CA LEU A 57 -8.18 -3.38 -11.83
C LEU A 57 -9.30 -2.42 -12.23
N GLU A 58 -9.69 -2.41 -13.51
CA GLU A 58 -10.81 -1.60 -14.00
C GLU A 58 -12.12 -1.97 -13.32
N ARG A 59 -12.41 -3.27 -13.16
CA ARG A 59 -13.57 -3.74 -12.37
C ARG A 59 -13.46 -3.32 -10.90
N ALA A 60 -12.27 -3.40 -10.31
CA ALA A 60 -12.06 -3.01 -8.91
C ALA A 60 -12.33 -1.52 -8.69
N PHE A 61 -12.04 -0.67 -9.68
CA PHE A 61 -12.16 0.79 -9.61
C PHE A 61 -13.50 1.35 -10.08
N ASP A 62 -14.44 0.50 -10.48
CA ASP A 62 -15.80 0.95 -10.80
C ASP A 62 -16.44 1.69 -9.61
N GLY A 63 -16.77 2.97 -9.81
CA GLY A 63 -17.29 3.88 -8.78
C GLY A 63 -16.27 4.36 -7.73
N ALA A 64 -14.96 4.12 -7.93
CA ALA A 64 -13.91 4.55 -7.00
C ALA A 64 -13.63 6.06 -7.11
N ASP A 65 -13.70 6.76 -5.98
CA ASP A 65 -13.22 8.14 -5.87
C ASP A 65 -11.78 8.17 -5.35
N ARG A 66 -11.42 7.24 -4.47
CA ARG A 66 -10.12 7.22 -3.79
C ARG A 66 -9.60 5.81 -3.75
N VAL A 67 -8.33 5.62 -4.10
CA VAL A 67 -7.69 4.31 -4.16
C VAL A 67 -6.44 4.35 -3.31
N PHE A 68 -6.26 3.36 -2.44
CA PHE A 68 -4.97 3.03 -1.86
C PHE A 68 -4.42 1.77 -2.48
N PHE A 69 -3.11 1.72 -2.72
CA PHE A 69 -2.44 0.49 -3.08
C PHE A 69 -1.07 0.36 -2.40
N VAL A 70 -0.70 -0.89 -2.16
CA VAL A 70 0.61 -1.31 -1.70
C VAL A 70 1.07 -2.49 -2.55
N ASN A 71 2.34 -2.50 -2.92
CA ASN A 71 2.98 -3.60 -3.62
C ASN A 71 3.83 -4.44 -2.67
N PRO A 72 3.89 -5.77 -2.84
CA PRO A 72 4.96 -6.55 -2.27
C PRO A 72 6.30 -6.22 -2.95
N PRO A 73 7.45 -6.54 -2.32
CA PRO A 73 8.74 -6.50 -3.00
C PRO A 73 8.72 -7.39 -4.26
N THR A 74 8.91 -6.80 -5.44
CA THR A 74 8.87 -7.52 -6.72
C THR A 74 9.63 -6.78 -7.82
N PHE A 75 10.24 -7.53 -8.74
CA PHE A 75 10.88 -6.97 -9.94
C PHE A 75 9.87 -6.34 -10.92
N HIS A 76 8.58 -6.67 -10.78
CA HIS A 76 7.50 -6.15 -11.63
C HIS A 76 6.85 -4.88 -11.08
N LEU A 77 7.42 -4.25 -10.04
CA LEU A 77 6.77 -3.15 -9.31
C LEU A 77 6.34 -2.03 -10.25
N LEU A 78 7.25 -1.55 -11.09
CA LEU A 78 6.95 -0.45 -12.02
C LEU A 78 5.80 -0.81 -12.97
N GLN A 79 5.77 -2.04 -13.49
CA GLN A 79 4.72 -2.51 -14.38
C GLN A 79 3.36 -2.55 -13.66
N PHE A 80 3.32 -3.11 -12.46
CA PHE A 80 2.10 -3.22 -11.64
C PHE A 80 1.54 -1.85 -11.27
N GLU A 81 2.40 -0.92 -10.85
CA GLU A 81 1.97 0.43 -10.50
C GLU A 81 1.56 1.26 -11.72
N THR A 82 2.18 1.02 -12.89
CA THR A 82 1.72 1.59 -14.16
C THR A 82 0.30 1.14 -14.49
N ASN A 83 -0.01 -0.15 -14.31
CA ASN A 83 -1.35 -0.68 -14.55
C ASN A 83 -2.39 -0.07 -13.60
N ILE A 84 -2.05 0.03 -12.31
CA ILE A 84 -2.89 0.68 -11.29
C ILE A 84 -3.16 2.14 -11.66
N LEU A 85 -2.12 2.90 -12.04
CA LEU A 85 -2.26 4.29 -12.46
C LEU A 85 -3.17 4.42 -13.68
N ASN A 86 -2.99 3.57 -14.70
CA ASN A 86 -3.81 3.60 -15.91
C ASN A 86 -5.29 3.28 -15.63
N ALA A 87 -5.57 2.28 -14.80
CA ALA A 87 -6.93 1.98 -14.37
C ALA A 87 -7.53 3.14 -13.56
N ALA A 88 -6.76 3.73 -12.63
CA ALA A 88 -7.22 4.86 -11.82
C ALA A 88 -7.57 6.07 -12.68
N LYS A 89 -6.74 6.37 -13.69
CA LYS A 89 -6.98 7.43 -14.66
C LYS A 89 -8.26 7.18 -15.47
N ARG A 90 -8.48 5.96 -15.95
CA ARG A 90 -9.70 5.60 -16.70
C ARG A 90 -10.97 5.67 -15.86
N ALA A 91 -10.89 5.28 -14.60
CA ALA A 91 -12.02 5.34 -13.66
C ALA A 91 -12.31 6.76 -13.15
N GLY A 92 -11.43 7.75 -13.42
CA GLY A 92 -11.60 9.11 -12.91
C GLY A 92 -11.38 9.23 -11.40
N VAL A 93 -10.46 8.42 -10.86
CA VAL A 93 -10.08 8.46 -9.44
C VAL A 93 -9.61 9.86 -9.07
N LYS A 94 -10.17 10.39 -7.97
CA LYS A 94 -9.92 11.74 -7.46
C LYS A 94 -8.75 11.80 -6.48
N LEU A 95 -8.34 10.66 -5.91
CA LEU A 95 -7.12 10.56 -5.10
C LEU A 95 -6.51 9.15 -5.18
N LEU A 96 -5.27 9.06 -5.65
CA LEU A 96 -4.47 7.85 -5.67
C LEU A 96 -3.40 7.89 -4.57
N VAL A 97 -3.57 7.07 -3.54
CA VAL A 97 -2.66 6.94 -2.39
C VAL A 97 -1.74 5.74 -2.60
N LYS A 98 -0.44 5.98 -2.67
CA LYS A 98 0.57 4.93 -2.83
C LYS A 98 1.31 4.70 -1.53
N SER A 99 1.43 3.44 -1.10
CA SER A 99 2.49 3.02 -0.20
C SER A 99 3.80 2.97 -0.98
N SER A 100 4.64 3.97 -0.77
CA SER A 100 5.98 4.09 -1.33
C SER A 100 7.02 3.63 -0.30
N VAL A 101 8.21 4.22 -0.31
CA VAL A 101 9.30 3.92 0.63
C VAL A 101 10.00 5.21 1.08
N TRP A 102 10.46 5.25 2.31
CA TRP A 102 11.38 6.27 2.78
C TRP A 102 12.60 6.40 1.85
N GLY A 103 13.07 7.62 1.57
CA GLY A 103 14.21 7.86 0.67
C GLY A 103 13.90 7.73 -0.82
N ALA A 104 12.64 7.48 -1.22
CA ALA A 104 12.25 7.50 -2.63
C ALA A 104 12.61 8.82 -3.32
N GLU A 105 12.55 9.96 -2.63
CA GLU A 105 12.91 11.26 -3.22
C GLU A 105 14.39 11.42 -3.58
N THR A 106 15.30 10.80 -2.83
CA THR A 106 16.75 10.90 -3.09
C THR A 106 17.19 9.84 -4.08
N ASP A 107 16.50 8.71 -4.14
CA ASP A 107 16.77 7.63 -5.09
C ASP A 107 18.16 7.00 -4.90
N GLU A 108 18.65 6.99 -3.64
CA GLU A 108 20.04 6.65 -3.31
C GLU A 108 20.27 5.17 -2.98
N PHE A 109 19.21 4.38 -2.79
CA PHE A 109 19.33 2.96 -2.45
C PHE A 109 18.44 2.08 -3.32
N ILE A 110 18.81 0.79 -3.43
CA ILE A 110 18.29 -0.11 -4.45
C ILE A 110 16.77 -0.29 -4.42
N PHE A 111 16.14 -0.22 -3.24
CA PHE A 111 14.69 -0.33 -3.12
C PHE A 111 13.97 0.99 -3.44
N ALA A 112 14.64 2.16 -3.37
CA ALA A 112 14.04 3.43 -3.78
C ALA A 112 13.82 3.52 -5.29
N HIS A 113 14.72 2.96 -6.11
CA HIS A 113 14.68 3.08 -7.57
C HIS A 113 13.32 2.75 -8.21
N PRO A 114 12.74 1.56 -8.01
CA PRO A 114 11.45 1.23 -8.62
C PRO A 114 10.30 2.09 -8.05
N HIS A 115 10.37 2.43 -6.75
CA HIS A 115 9.39 3.30 -6.11
C HIS A 115 9.43 4.71 -6.70
N ARG A 116 10.62 5.31 -6.86
CA ARG A 116 10.78 6.66 -7.41
C ARG A 116 10.40 6.73 -8.88
N ALA A 117 10.75 5.71 -9.67
CA ALA A 117 10.33 5.62 -11.07
C ALA A 117 8.80 5.67 -11.21
N SER A 118 8.08 4.92 -10.38
CA SER A 118 6.61 4.95 -10.36
C SER A 118 6.04 6.26 -9.79
N GLU A 119 6.64 6.83 -8.73
CA GLU A 119 6.21 8.16 -8.23
C GLU A 119 6.29 9.22 -9.32
N LYS A 120 7.35 9.25 -10.12
CA LYS A 120 7.50 10.17 -11.26
C LYS A 120 6.38 9.98 -12.30
N GLN A 121 5.95 8.75 -12.57
CA GLN A 121 4.84 8.48 -13.48
C GLN A 121 3.50 9.00 -12.91
N ILE A 122 3.27 8.80 -11.61
CA ILE A 122 2.06 9.31 -10.93
C ILE A 122 2.06 10.84 -10.91
N GLU A 123 3.19 11.47 -10.56
CA GLU A 123 3.39 12.92 -10.59
C GLU A 123 3.06 13.52 -11.97
N ALA A 124 3.52 12.89 -13.05
CA ALA A 124 3.30 13.34 -14.42
C ALA A 124 1.90 13.02 -14.98
N SER A 125 1.09 12.22 -14.29
CA SER A 125 -0.15 11.66 -14.83
C SER A 125 -1.34 12.63 -14.85
N GLY A 126 -1.31 13.65 -13.99
CA GLY A 126 -2.43 14.53 -13.68
C GLY A 126 -3.48 13.94 -12.73
N VAL A 127 -3.34 12.68 -12.29
CA VAL A 127 -4.20 12.08 -11.26
C VAL A 127 -3.78 12.65 -9.90
N PRO A 128 -4.68 13.24 -9.09
CA PRO A 128 -4.32 13.71 -7.76
C PRO A 128 -3.83 12.55 -6.89
N TYR A 129 -2.75 12.74 -6.16
CA TYR A 129 -2.06 11.66 -5.45
C TYR A 129 -1.65 12.03 -4.03
N THR A 130 -1.33 11.02 -3.23
CA THR A 130 -0.58 11.13 -1.97
C THR A 130 0.44 10.01 -1.91
N PHE A 131 1.67 10.31 -1.50
CA PHE A 131 2.67 9.27 -1.20
C PHE A 131 2.81 9.10 0.31
N ILE A 132 2.72 7.84 0.75
CA ILE A 132 3.06 7.42 2.11
C ILE A 132 4.41 6.70 2.02
N ARG A 133 5.46 7.25 2.63
CA ARG A 133 6.85 6.76 2.53
C ARG A 133 7.31 6.23 3.89
N PRO A 134 6.75 5.10 4.35
CA PRO A 134 7.15 4.56 5.63
C PRO A 134 8.60 4.08 5.59
N ASN A 135 9.22 4.04 6.77
CA ASN A 135 10.53 3.40 6.97
C ASN A 135 10.35 1.90 7.28
N GLY A 136 11.31 1.27 7.96
CA GLY A 136 11.23 -0.11 8.41
C GLY A 136 9.99 -0.41 9.25
N PHE A 137 9.50 -1.65 9.20
CA PHE A 137 8.33 -2.07 9.96
C PHE A 137 8.76 -2.91 11.17
N PHE A 138 8.16 -2.67 12.34
CA PHE A 138 8.36 -3.55 13.50
C PHE A 138 8.01 -5.01 13.20
N GLN A 139 7.08 -5.24 12.26
CA GLN A 139 6.73 -6.59 11.77
C GLN A 139 7.91 -7.32 11.12
N ASN A 140 8.92 -6.62 10.60
CA ASN A 140 10.09 -7.23 9.98
C ASN A 140 11.02 -7.86 11.03
N ILE A 141 11.07 -7.33 12.26
CA ILE A 141 11.85 -7.91 13.37
C ILE A 141 11.40 -9.35 13.66
N LEU A 142 10.12 -9.66 13.43
CA LEU A 142 9.58 -11.02 13.61
C LEU A 142 10.23 -12.05 12.68
N ALA A 143 10.87 -11.63 11.58
CA ALA A 143 11.65 -12.53 10.72
C ALA A 143 12.87 -13.10 11.45
N SER A 144 13.39 -12.40 12.47
CA SER A 144 14.53 -12.83 13.28
C SER A 144 14.13 -13.84 14.38
N LYS A 145 12.82 -14.04 14.62
CA LYS A 145 12.32 -14.93 15.67
C LYS A 145 12.93 -16.34 15.63
N PRO A 146 12.99 -17.05 14.48
CA PRO A 146 13.56 -18.40 14.45
C PRO A 146 15.04 -18.44 14.83
N LEU A 147 15.80 -17.40 14.48
CA LEU A 147 17.21 -17.29 14.82
C LEU A 147 17.40 -17.06 16.33
N ILE A 148 16.60 -16.15 16.90
CA ILE A 148 16.60 -15.90 18.34
C ILE A 148 16.24 -17.17 19.12
N GLU A 149 15.19 -17.88 18.72
CA GLU A 149 14.74 -19.10 19.40
C GLU A 149 15.74 -20.26 19.27
N SER A 150 16.43 -20.39 18.13
CA SER A 150 17.35 -21.50 17.88
C SER A 150 18.79 -21.25 18.32
N GLN A 151 19.27 -20.00 18.27
CA GLN A 151 20.68 -19.65 18.48
C GLN A 151 20.90 -18.59 19.56
N GLY A 152 19.84 -17.98 20.09
CA GLY A 152 19.92 -17.08 21.24
C GLY A 152 20.51 -15.70 20.95
N PHE A 153 20.61 -15.29 19.69
CA PHE A 153 21.08 -13.95 19.34
C PHE A 153 20.18 -13.27 18.30
N PHE A 154 20.21 -11.95 18.36
CA PHE A 154 19.62 -11.03 17.38
C PHE A 154 20.78 -10.27 16.73
N ALA A 155 20.79 -10.19 15.41
CA ALA A 155 21.85 -9.54 14.66
C ALA A 155 21.25 -8.56 13.66
N GLU A 156 21.73 -7.32 13.72
CA GLU A 156 21.42 -6.27 12.75
C GLU A 156 22.76 -5.69 12.26
N PRO A 157 22.83 -5.24 10.99
CA PRO A 157 23.97 -4.46 10.53
C PRO A 157 24.01 -3.14 11.31
N GLU A 158 25.21 -2.69 11.67
CA GLU A 158 25.43 -1.39 12.34
C GLU A 158 24.67 -1.22 13.68
N PRO A 159 25.01 -2.00 14.73
CA PRO A 159 24.26 -2.02 16.00
C PRO A 159 24.25 -0.69 16.76
N ASP A 160 25.17 0.23 16.44
CA ASP A 160 25.26 1.55 17.07
C ASP A 160 24.48 2.63 16.29
N THR A 161 23.91 2.29 15.13
CA THR A 161 23.12 3.21 14.31
C THR A 161 21.67 3.21 14.78
N SER A 162 21.12 4.41 15.02
CA SER A 162 19.69 4.55 15.33
C SER A 162 18.85 4.27 14.08
N ALA A 163 17.93 3.31 14.18
CA ALA A 163 16.93 3.02 13.16
C ALA A 163 15.56 3.58 13.56
N SER A 164 14.82 4.10 12.58
CA SER A 164 13.41 4.46 12.77
C SER A 164 12.54 3.35 12.18
N GLU A 165 11.63 2.84 13.00
CA GLU A 165 10.65 1.83 12.60
C GLU A 165 9.24 2.30 12.94
N VAL A 166 8.26 1.74 12.24
CA VAL A 166 6.84 2.07 12.40
C VAL A 166 6.00 0.80 12.39
N ASP A 167 4.95 0.76 13.20
CA ASP A 167 4.01 -0.36 13.16
C ASP A 167 3.12 -0.26 11.91
N THR A 168 2.90 -1.36 11.21
CA THR A 168 1.99 -1.36 10.05
C THR A 168 0.56 -0.93 10.40
N ARG A 169 0.15 -1.04 11.67
CA ARG A 169 -1.11 -0.49 12.20
C ARG A 169 -1.14 1.03 12.17
N ASP A 170 -0.05 1.69 12.50
CA ASP A 170 0.05 3.15 12.45
C ASP A 170 0.05 3.64 11.00
N ILE A 171 0.74 2.93 10.10
CA ILE A 171 0.67 3.20 8.66
C ILE A 171 -0.78 3.06 8.17
N GLY A 172 -1.46 1.97 8.52
CA GLY A 172 -2.87 1.76 8.17
C GLY A 172 -3.80 2.86 8.70
N ALA A 173 -3.54 3.36 9.91
CA ALA A 173 -4.29 4.47 10.49
C ALA A 173 -4.08 5.79 9.75
N VAL A 174 -2.84 6.08 9.31
CA VAL A 174 -2.51 7.25 8.48
C VAL A 174 -3.16 7.13 7.09
N VAL A 175 -3.07 5.97 6.44
CA VAL A 175 -3.71 5.72 5.14
C VAL A 175 -5.22 5.92 5.26
N ALA A 176 -5.87 5.36 6.28
CA ALA A 176 -7.30 5.56 6.51
C ALA A 176 -7.65 7.04 6.77
N ALA A 177 -6.81 7.79 7.49
CA ALA A 177 -6.98 9.22 7.68
C ALA A 177 -6.93 9.99 6.35
N VAL A 178 -5.94 9.69 5.50
CA VAL A 178 -5.79 10.32 4.18
C VAL A 178 -6.99 9.99 3.27
N LEU A 179 -7.41 8.73 3.24
CA LEU A 179 -8.53 8.29 2.40
C LEU A 179 -9.87 8.88 2.83
N THR A 180 -10.04 9.23 4.11
CA THR A 180 -11.30 9.78 4.65
C THR A 180 -11.27 11.30 4.86
N GLY A 181 -10.09 11.93 4.84
CA GLY A 181 -9.89 13.37 5.01
C GLY A 181 -9.78 14.17 3.71
N ASN A 182 -9.57 15.48 3.82
CA ASN A 182 -9.39 16.40 2.69
C ASN A 182 -8.04 17.12 2.78
N GLY A 183 -7.51 17.63 1.66
CA GLY A 183 -6.29 18.43 1.63
C GLY A 183 -4.99 17.61 1.66
N HIS A 184 -5.07 16.34 1.26
CA HIS A 184 -3.94 15.41 1.20
C HIS A 184 -3.36 15.28 -0.23
N GLU A 185 -3.98 15.92 -1.21
CA GLU A 185 -3.53 15.94 -2.60
C GLU A 185 -2.13 16.59 -2.72
N GLY A 186 -1.23 15.93 -3.45
CA GLY A 186 0.16 16.36 -3.65
C GLY A 186 1.04 16.26 -2.41
N LYS A 187 0.59 15.58 -1.34
CA LYS A 187 1.37 15.41 -0.11
C LYS A 187 2.25 14.16 -0.15
N ASN A 188 3.43 14.30 0.45
CA ASN A 188 4.38 13.21 0.67
C ASN A 188 4.61 13.10 2.18
N TYR A 189 4.04 12.07 2.81
CA TYR A 189 4.21 11.78 4.23
C TYR A 189 5.36 10.79 4.41
N LYS A 190 6.26 11.08 5.35
CA LYS A 190 7.41 10.24 5.73
C LYS A 190 7.19 9.70 7.13
#